data_AF-A0A1Y3NIW9-F1
#
_entry.id   AF-A0A1Y3NIW9-F1
#
_cell.length_a   1.000
_cell.length_b   1.000
_cell.length_c   1.000
_cell.angle_alpha   90.00
_cell.angle_beta   90.00
_cell.angle_gamma   90.00
#
_symmetry.space_group_name_H-M   'P 1'
#
loop_
_entity.id
_entity.type
_entity.pdbx_description
1 polymer ?
#
loop_
_entity_poly.entity_id
_entity_poly.type
_entity_poly.pdbx_seq_one_letter_code
_entity_poly.pdbx_strand_id
1 'polypeptide(L)'
;MEKNPIYNDVKEYCEKYPLQSYNIFQTYLDLYLVKKYEIKNFIDVKELKTVAFEVKNPKEDNNSIVIPVGVNDSWSIETLNEIFKELKNVSR
;
A
#
# COMPACT_ATOMS: atom_id res chain seq x y z
N MET A 1 -14.85 7.40 4.94
CA MET A 1 -13.52 7.08 5.50
C MET A 1 -13.21 7.95 6.70
N GLU A 2 -13.30 9.27 6.58
CA GLU A 2 -12.94 10.28 7.60
C GLU A 2 -13.57 10.14 9.00
N LYS A 3 -14.72 9.47 9.13
CA LYS A 3 -15.36 9.21 10.43
C LYS A 3 -14.80 7.97 11.15
N ASN A 4 -13.96 7.18 10.48
CA ASN A 4 -13.35 5.98 11.06
C ASN A 4 -12.06 6.38 11.80
N PRO A 5 -11.91 6.06 13.11
CA PRO A 5 -10.73 6.45 13.88
C PRO A 5 -9.40 5.93 13.29
N ILE A 6 -9.45 4.80 12.58
CA ILE A 6 -8.28 4.14 11.96
C ILE A 6 -7.83 4.87 10.68
N TYR A 7 -8.69 5.73 10.10
CA TYR A 7 -8.34 6.51 8.91
C TYR A 7 -7.14 7.44 9.14
N ASN A 8 -6.95 7.93 10.37
CA ASN A 8 -5.85 8.84 10.70
C ASN A 8 -4.47 8.26 10.39
N ASP A 9 -4.30 6.93 10.47
CA ASP A 9 -3.02 6.26 10.23
C ASP A 9 -2.58 6.35 8.75
N VAL A 10 -3.53 6.49 7.83
CA VAL A 10 -3.28 6.58 6.39
C VAL A 10 -3.75 7.89 5.76
N LYS A 11 -4.26 8.81 6.58
CA LYS A 11 -4.89 10.05 6.13
C LYS A 11 -3.96 10.85 5.22
N GLU A 12 -2.70 11.02 5.61
CA GLU A 12 -1.70 11.76 4.81
C GLU A 12 -1.59 11.20 3.38
N TYR A 13 -1.53 9.86 3.24
CA TYR A 13 -1.41 9.21 1.94
C TYR A 13 -2.72 9.26 1.13
N CYS A 14 -3.87 9.14 1.80
CA CYS A 14 -5.17 9.30 1.16
C CYS A 14 -5.39 10.73 0.64
N GLU A 15 -4.93 11.74 1.38
CA GLU A 15 -4.99 13.16 0.96
C GLU A 15 -3.98 13.47 -0.15
N LYS A 16 -2.77 12.89 -0.08
CA LYS A 16 -1.76 13.00 -1.13
C LYS A 16 -2.20 12.36 -2.46
N TYR A 17 -2.91 11.23 -2.37
CA TYR A 17 -3.37 10.45 -3.52
C TYR A 17 -4.90 10.27 -3.53
N PRO A 18 -5.68 11.35 -3.77
CA PRO A 18 -7.13 11.34 -3.58
C PRO A 18 -7.84 10.33 -4.49
N LEU A 19 -7.34 10.11 -5.72
CA LEU A 19 -7.90 9.14 -6.66
C LEU A 19 -7.73 7.68 -6.20
N GLN A 20 -6.70 7.40 -5.40
CA GLN A 20 -6.42 6.08 -4.86
C GLN A 20 -6.83 5.93 -3.39
N SER A 21 -7.33 7.00 -2.76
CA SER A 21 -7.64 7.08 -1.33
C SER A 21 -8.49 5.92 -0.82
N TYR A 22 -9.50 5.52 -1.59
CA TYR A 22 -10.35 4.37 -1.26
C TYR A 22 -9.58 3.05 -1.24
N ASN A 23 -8.78 2.79 -2.29
CA ASN A 23 -7.99 1.56 -2.40
C ASN A 23 -6.91 1.50 -1.30
N ILE A 24 -6.26 2.63 -1.01
CA ILE A 24 -5.28 2.78 0.07
C ILE A 24 -5.93 2.41 1.40
N PHE A 25 -7.05 3.06 1.74
CA PHE A 25 -7.71 2.84 3.03
C PHE A 25 -8.27 1.43 3.17
N GLN A 26 -8.92 0.90 2.13
CA GLN A 26 -9.47 -0.45 2.15
C GLN A 26 -8.37 -1.50 2.31
N THR A 27 -7.26 -1.35 1.58
CA THR A 27 -6.11 -2.26 1.71
C THR A 27 -5.50 -2.19 3.10
N TYR A 28 -5.39 -1.00 3.69
CA TYR A 28 -4.92 -0.85 5.08
C TYR A 28 -5.83 -1.58 6.07
N LEU A 29 -7.15 -1.44 5.96
CA LEU A 29 -8.10 -2.16 6.81
C LEU A 29 -7.97 -3.68 6.64
N ASP A 30 -7.84 -4.17 5.41
CA ASP A 30 -7.70 -5.59 5.13
C ASP A 30 -6.40 -6.15 5.74
N LEU A 31 -5.30 -5.41 5.64
CA LEU A 31 -4.01 -5.82 6.21
C LEU A 31 -4.02 -5.76 7.74
N TYR A 32 -4.45 -4.64 8.31
CA TYR A 32 -4.36 -4.37 9.74
C TYR A 32 -5.45 -5.08 10.56
N LEU A 33 -6.72 -5.01 10.14
CA LEU A 33 -7.84 -5.56 10.92
C LEU A 33 -8.13 -7.01 10.55
N VAL A 34 -8.24 -7.31 9.25
CA VAL A 34 -8.70 -8.62 8.79
C VAL A 34 -7.57 -9.64 8.86
N LYS A 35 -6.43 -9.32 8.23
CA LYS A 35 -5.26 -10.21 8.18
C LYS A 35 -4.39 -10.12 9.43
N LYS A 36 -4.53 -9.06 10.23
CA LYS A 36 -3.72 -8.79 11.44
C LYS A 36 -2.22 -8.80 11.14
N TYR A 37 -1.85 -8.25 9.99
CA TYR A 37 -0.45 -8.06 9.64
C TYR A 37 0.08 -6.82 10.35
N GLU A 38 1.35 -6.87 10.73
CA GLU A 38 2.03 -5.69 11.27
C GLU A 38 2.48 -4.82 10.11
N ILE A 39 2.02 -3.57 10.08
CA ILE A 39 2.45 -2.58 9.08
C ILE A 39 3.79 -2.01 9.54
N LYS A 40 4.85 -2.30 8.79
CA LYS A 40 6.22 -1.90 9.12
C LYS A 40 6.53 -0.50 8.61
N ASN A 41 6.19 -0.23 7.35
CA ASN A 41 6.47 1.03 6.68
C ASN A 41 5.41 1.35 5.61
N PHE A 42 5.33 2.64 5.27
CA PHE A 42 4.58 3.15 4.14
C PHE A 42 5.59 3.65 3.10
N ILE A 43 5.45 3.19 1.87
CA ILE A 43 6.40 3.42 0.80
C ILE A 43 5.71 4.22 -0.30
N ASP A 44 6.23 5.40 -0.59
CA ASP A 44 5.72 6.22 -1.68
C ASP A 44 6.03 5.55 -3.03
N VAL A 45 5.00 5.26 -3.83
CA VAL A 45 5.16 4.69 -5.18
C VAL A 45 4.64 5.70 -6.18
N LYS A 46 5.54 6.56 -6.65
CA LYS A 46 5.19 7.76 -7.43
C LYS A 46 4.66 7.40 -8.81
N GLU A 47 5.21 6.35 -9.42
CA GLU A 47 4.79 5.91 -10.75
C GLU A 47 3.31 5.54 -10.77
N LEU A 48 2.84 4.88 -9.71
CA LEU A 48 1.43 4.50 -9.55
C LEU A 48 0.58 5.56 -8.84
N LYS A 49 1.19 6.68 -8.39
CA LYS A 49 0.52 7.71 -7.60
C LYS A 49 -0.22 7.09 -6.40
N THR A 50 0.46 6.21 -5.68
CA THR A 50 -0.10 5.49 -4.55
C THR A 50 0.94 5.25 -3.46
N VAL A 51 0.52 4.64 -2.35
CA VAL A 51 1.40 4.17 -1.28
C VAL A 51 1.39 2.65 -1.24
N ALA A 52 2.55 2.02 -1.12
CA ALA A 52 2.69 0.61 -0.81
C ALA A 52 2.91 0.40 0.69
N PHE A 53 2.48 -0.75 1.20
CA PHE A 53 2.63 -1.13 2.60
C PHE A 53 3.69 -2.21 2.70
N GLU A 54 4.76 -1.95 3.44
CA GLU A 54 5.63 -3.01 3.93
C GLU A 54 4.96 -3.66 5.14
N VAL A 55 4.77 -4.98 5.07
CA VAL A 55 4.02 -5.72 6.08
C VAL A 55 4.75 -6.98 6.52
N LYS A 56 4.58 -7.33 7.79
CA LYS A 56 5.01 -8.62 8.34
C LYS A 56 3.79 -9.50 8.53
N ASN A 57 3.69 -10.55 7.70
CA ASN A 57 2.73 -11.62 7.92
C ASN A 57 3.20 -12.46 9.13
N PRO A 58 2.37 -12.67 10.16
CA PRO A 58 2.76 -13.46 11.33
C PRO A 58 3.05 -14.93 11.03
N LYS A 59 2.65 -15.43 9.84
CA LYS A 59 2.87 -16.81 9.40
C LYS A 59 4.11 -17.00 8.51
N GLU A 60 4.81 -15.91 8.15
CA GLU A 60 5.94 -15.95 7.22
C GLU A 60 7.16 -15.28 7.83
N ASP A 61 8.36 -15.76 7.48
CA ASP A 61 9.61 -15.25 8.02
C ASP A 61 10.07 -13.94 7.36
N ASN A 62 9.59 -13.63 6.16
CA ASN A 62 9.98 -12.43 5.43
C ASN A 62 8.91 -11.33 5.48
N ASN A 63 9.35 -10.09 5.28
CA ASN A 63 8.44 -8.97 5.01
C ASN A 63 7.92 -9.06 3.57
N SER A 64 6.72 -8.55 3.35
CA SER A 64 6.10 -8.43 2.03
C SER A 64 5.78 -6.98 1.74
N ILE A 65 5.74 -6.62 0.46
CA ILE A 65 5.26 -5.31 0.01
C ILE A 65 3.90 -5.50 -0.66
N VAL A 66 2.90 -4.75 -0.22
CA VAL A 66 1.54 -4.79 -0.74
C VAL A 66 1.22 -3.45 -1.38
N ILE A 67 0.79 -3.46 -2.64
CA ILE A 67 0.39 -2.26 -3.38
C ILE A 67 -1.14 -2.28 -3.49
N PRO A 68 -1.85 -1.24 -3.05
CA PRO A 68 -3.28 -1.08 -3.26
C PRO A 68 -3.54 -0.76 -4.74
N VAL A 69 -4.45 -1.50 -5.35
CA VAL A 69 -4.78 -1.37 -6.78
C VAL A 69 -6.29 -1.34 -6.96
N GLY A 70 -6.76 -0.53 -7.88
CA GLY A 70 -8.15 -0.54 -8.32
C GLY A 70 -8.44 -1.71 -9.24
N VAL A 71 -9.68 -2.20 -9.23
CA VAL A 71 -10.13 -3.28 -10.12
C VAL A 71 -10.02 -2.90 -11.61
N ASN A 72 -10.11 -1.60 -11.91
CA ASN A 72 -10.03 -1.07 -13.27
C ASN A 72 -8.63 -0.54 -13.62
N ASP A 73 -7.65 -0.68 -12.73
CA ASP A 73 -6.29 -0.24 -13.02
C ASP A 73 -5.67 -1.20 -14.04
N SER A 74 -5.14 -0.65 -15.15
CA SER A 74 -4.47 -1.45 -16.18
C SER A 74 -3.02 -1.70 -15.79
N TRP A 75 -2.60 -2.96 -15.87
CA TRP A 75 -1.24 -3.37 -15.57
C TRP A 75 -0.53 -3.80 -16.84
N SER A 76 0.57 -3.12 -17.16
CA SER A 76 1.49 -3.56 -18.19
C SER A 76 2.78 -4.10 -17.55
N ILE A 77 3.52 -4.89 -18.33
CA ILE A 77 4.82 -5.42 -17.88
C ILE A 77 5.80 -4.26 -17.64
N GLU A 78 5.71 -3.21 -18.45
CA GLU A 78 6.50 -1.99 -18.30
C GLU A 78 6.21 -1.31 -16.96
N THR A 79 4.94 -1.13 -16.59
CA THR A 79 4.56 -0.56 -15.29
C THR A 79 5.09 -1.40 -14.13
N LEU A 80 4.98 -2.73 -14.21
CA LEU A 80 5.54 -3.63 -13.19
C LEU A 80 7.05 -3.48 -13.05
N ASN A 81 7.77 -3.37 -14.16
CA ASN A 81 9.23 -3.19 -14.14
C ASN A 81 9.63 -1.87 -13.47
N GLU A 82 8.91 -0.78 -13.73
CA GLU A 82 9.19 0.51 -13.07
C GLU A 82 8.92 0.46 -11.56
N ILE A 83 7.82 -0.19 -11.15
CA ILE A 83 7.52 -0.40 -9.73
C ILE A 83 8.62 -1.20 -9.04
N PHE A 84 9.07 -2.32 -9.64
CA PHE A 84 10.14 -3.11 -9.05
C PHE A 84 11.45 -2.33 -8.94
N LYS A 85 11.77 -1.44 -9.90
CA LYS A 85 12.93 -0.54 -9.79
C LYS A 85 12.80 0.44 -8.64
N GLU A 86 11.62 1.03 -8.46
CA GLU A 86 11.34 1.96 -7.36
C GLU A 86 11.46 1.26 -6.00
N LEU A 87 10.88 0.06 -5.87
CA LEU A 87 10.87 -0.72 -4.63
C LEU A 87 12.21 -1.37 -4.28
N LYS A 88 13.10 -1.61 -5.26
CA LYS A 88 14.43 -2.22 -5.03
C LYS A 88 15.28 -1.44 -4.02
N ASN A 89 15.02 -0.14 -3.86
CA ASN A 89 15.76 0.72 -2.94
C ASN A 89 15.21 0.68 -1.50
N VAL A 90 14.09 0.00 -1.26
CA VAL A 90 13.35 0.06 0.01
C VAL A 90 13.55 -1.20 0.86
N SER A 91 13.89 -2.33 0.25
CA SER A 91 14.24 -3.57 0.96
C SER A 91 15.75 -3.64 1.19
N ARG A 92 16.22 -3.16 2.34
CA ARG A 92 17.60 -3.33 2.85
C ARG A 92 17.57 -3.79 4.30
#